data_AF-A0A5T5CM34-F1
#
_entry.id   AF-A0A5T5CM34-F1
#
_cell.length_a   1.000
_cell.length_b   1.000
_cell.length_c   1.000
_cell.angle_alpha   90.00
_cell.angle_beta   90.00
_cell.angle_gamma   90.00
#
_symmetry.space_group_name_H-M   'P 1'
#
loop_
_entity.id
_entity.type
_entity.pdbx_description
1 polymer ?
#
loop_
_entity_poly.entity_id
_entity_poly.type
_entity_poly.pdbx_seq_one_letter_code
_entity_poly.pdbx_strand_id
1 'polypeptide(L)'
;MSQLANVWVFSDNVERYAELMTGARQYGKRVYAIVQGSAHVGRVKALGADEIIILESHTDLQRVENYAETLASLLGDNNGLLLMAATRRCKALGARLSIQLNAVMVNDATSIELINGTLCAEHRMYGGLAFGK
;
A
#
# COMPACT_ATOMS: atom_id res chain seq x y z
N MET A 1 -10.36 -17.21 -9.91
CA MET A 1 -9.20 -16.43 -9.42
C MET A 1 -9.26 -16.40 -7.91
N SER A 2 -8.23 -16.88 -7.22
CA SER A 2 -8.13 -16.69 -5.77
C SER A 2 -7.88 -15.20 -5.49
N GLN A 3 -8.59 -14.61 -4.53
CA GLN A 3 -8.30 -13.27 -4.03
C GLN A 3 -7.61 -13.40 -2.67
N LEU A 4 -6.73 -12.45 -2.35
CA LEU A 4 -6.15 -12.27 -1.04
C LEU A 4 -7.25 -11.91 -0.04
N ALA A 5 -7.11 -12.38 1.21
CA ALA A 5 -8.10 -12.08 2.25
C ALA A 5 -8.20 -10.56 2.49
N ASN A 6 -7.04 -9.93 2.70
CA ASN A 6 -6.93 -8.53 3.06
C ASN A 6 -5.94 -7.81 2.15
N VAL A 7 -6.33 -6.63 1.67
CA VAL A 7 -5.44 -5.69 0.97
C VAL A 7 -5.56 -4.32 1.64
N TRP A 8 -4.42 -3.73 1.96
CA TRP A 8 -4.34 -2.38 2.50
C TRP A 8 -3.83 -1.43 1.44
N VAL A 9 -4.35 -0.20 1.46
CA VAL A 9 -3.94 0.88 0.57
C VAL A 9 -3.50 2.07 1.39
N PHE A 10 -2.32 2.60 1.09
CA PHE A 10 -1.81 3.81 1.70
C PHE A 10 -1.19 4.74 0.66
N SER A 11 -1.42 6.03 0.79
CA SER A 11 -0.67 7.03 0.05
C SER A 11 -0.50 8.33 0.83
N ASP A 12 0.66 8.96 0.64
CA ASP A 12 0.95 10.34 1.04
C ASP A 12 0.42 11.38 0.04
N ASN A 13 -0.23 10.96 -1.05
CA ASN A 13 -0.86 11.81 -2.03
C ASN A 13 -2.30 11.35 -2.30
N VAL A 14 -3.27 12.20 -1.97
CA VAL A 14 -4.71 11.89 -2.10
C VAL A 14 -5.11 11.50 -3.54
N GLU A 15 -4.45 12.05 -4.55
CA GLU A 15 -4.74 11.78 -5.96
C GLU A 15 -4.39 10.34 -6.37
N ARG A 16 -3.48 9.68 -5.63
CA ARG A 16 -3.02 8.33 -5.96
C ARG A 16 -3.93 7.23 -5.41
N TYR A 17 -4.86 7.54 -4.52
CA TYR A 17 -5.76 6.52 -3.97
C TYR A 17 -6.64 5.89 -5.06
N ALA A 18 -7.13 6.64 -6.05
CA ALA A 18 -8.04 6.08 -7.07
C ALA A 18 -7.40 4.92 -7.85
N GLU A 19 -6.14 5.09 -8.27
CA GLU A 19 -5.36 4.08 -8.96
C GLU A 19 -5.09 2.86 -8.06
N LEU A 20 -4.59 3.10 -6.85
CA LEU A 20 -4.26 2.03 -5.90
C LEU A 20 -5.49 1.23 -5.44
N MET A 21 -6.62 1.90 -5.22
CA MET A 21 -7.88 1.26 -4.82
C MET A 21 -8.42 0.35 -5.92
N THR A 22 -8.25 0.73 -7.19
CA THR A 22 -8.61 -0.11 -8.34
C THR A 22 -7.82 -1.42 -8.31
N GLY A 23 -6.50 -1.34 -8.14
CA GLY A 23 -5.65 -2.54 -7.98
C GLY A 23 -6.01 -3.35 -6.72
N ALA A 24 -6.27 -2.67 -5.60
CA ALA A 24 -6.63 -3.36 -4.36
C ALA A 24 -7.93 -4.16 -4.49
N ARG A 25 -8.93 -3.62 -5.20
CA ARG A 25 -10.21 -4.30 -5.44
C ARG A 25 -10.09 -5.50 -6.37
N GLN A 26 -9.11 -5.49 -7.28
CA GLN A 26 -8.83 -6.64 -8.13
C GLN A 26 -8.34 -7.84 -7.30
N TYR A 27 -7.44 -7.61 -6.33
CA TYR A 27 -6.77 -8.68 -5.59
C TYR A 27 -7.35 -9.01 -4.22
N GLY A 28 -8.05 -8.07 -3.57
CA GLY A 28 -8.53 -8.22 -2.19
C GLY A 28 -10.01 -8.57 -2.09
N LYS A 29 -10.34 -9.54 -1.23
CA LYS A 29 -11.71 -9.76 -0.77
C LYS A 29 -12.17 -8.61 0.13
N ARG A 30 -11.28 -8.17 1.03
CA ARG A 30 -11.49 -7.01 1.89
C ARG A 30 -10.39 -5.98 1.66
N VAL A 31 -10.80 -4.73 1.42
CA VAL A 31 -9.91 -3.62 1.10
C VAL A 31 -10.01 -2.55 2.19
N TYR A 32 -8.87 -2.27 2.81
CA TYR A 32 -8.71 -1.28 3.86
C TYR A 32 -7.95 -0.07 3.30
N ALA A 33 -8.51 1.12 3.45
CA ALA A 33 -7.79 2.35 3.10
C ALA A 33 -7.25 3.03 4.36
N ILE A 34 -5.95 3.27 4.40
CA ILE A 34 -5.28 3.93 5.51
C ILE A 34 -5.05 5.38 5.11
N VAL A 35 -5.66 6.33 5.82
CA VAL A 35 -5.68 7.76 5.46
C VAL A 35 -5.06 8.60 6.58
N GLN A 36 -4.29 9.62 6.20
CA GLN A 36 -3.73 10.60 7.15
C GLN A 36 -4.77 11.67 7.47
N GLY A 37 -5.18 11.75 8.73
CA GLY A 37 -6.20 12.69 9.18
C GLY A 37 -7.59 12.45 8.57
N SER A 38 -8.54 13.31 8.93
CA SER A 38 -9.95 13.16 8.55
C SER A 38 -10.34 13.89 7.25
N ALA A 39 -9.50 14.80 6.75
CA ALA A 39 -9.85 15.72 5.66
C ALA A 39 -10.25 15.03 4.35
N HIS A 40 -9.65 13.86 4.05
CA HIS A 40 -9.86 13.16 2.78
C HIS A 40 -10.65 11.86 2.90
N VAL A 41 -11.14 11.53 4.10
CA VAL A 41 -11.86 10.27 4.38
C VAL A 41 -13.08 10.11 3.47
N GLY A 42 -13.89 11.17 3.27
CA GLY A 42 -15.06 11.10 2.40
C GLY A 42 -14.72 10.77 0.95
N ARG A 43 -13.65 11.36 0.41
CA ARG A 43 -13.16 11.09 -0.95
C ARG A 43 -12.66 9.65 -1.09
N VAL A 44 -11.86 9.18 -0.14
CA VAL A 44 -11.32 7.82 -0.15
C VAL A 44 -12.44 6.78 0.03
N LYS A 45 -13.44 7.07 0.86
CA LYS A 45 -14.63 6.23 1.04
C LYS A 45 -15.41 6.04 -0.26
N ALA A 46 -15.56 7.11 -1.05
CA ALA A 46 -16.25 7.05 -2.34
C ALA A 46 -15.53 6.17 -3.37
N LEU A 47 -14.24 5.89 -3.19
CA LEU A 47 -13.49 4.92 -4.02
C LEU A 47 -13.80 3.47 -3.66
N GLY A 48 -14.70 3.25 -2.69
CA GLY A 48 -15.16 1.94 -2.29
C GLY A 48 -14.12 1.20 -1.47
N ALA A 49 -13.63 1.76 -0.35
CA ALA A 49 -12.96 0.99 0.69
C ALA A 49 -14.01 0.29 1.57
N ASP A 50 -13.74 -0.94 2.03
CA ASP A 50 -14.63 -1.63 2.98
C ASP A 50 -14.52 -1.00 4.38
N GLU A 51 -13.31 -0.57 4.72
CA GLU A 51 -13.00 0.05 5.99
C GLU A 51 -11.92 1.12 5.80
N ILE A 52 -12.03 2.20 6.58
CA ILE A 52 -11.07 3.30 6.56
C ILE A 52 -10.42 3.41 7.92
N ILE A 53 -9.10 3.36 7.93
CA ILE A 53 -8.28 3.51 9.11
C ILE A 53 -7.68 4.90 9.05
N ILE A 54 -8.00 5.72 10.05
CA ILE A 54 -7.58 7.12 10.10
C ILE A 54 -6.37 7.20 11.03
N LEU A 55 -5.23 7.56 10.46
CA LEU A 55 -4.04 7.91 11.23
C LEU A 55 -4.20 9.34 11.74
N GLU A 56 -3.69 9.61 12.94
CA GLU A 56 -3.68 10.96 13.50
C GLU A 56 -2.93 11.91 12.57
N SER A 57 -3.47 13.11 12.32
CA SER A 57 -2.88 14.09 11.43
C SER A 57 -1.46 14.47 11.87
N HIS A 58 -0.55 14.61 10.91
CA HIS A 58 0.79 15.10 11.18
C HIS A 58 0.84 16.62 11.36
N THR A 59 1.76 17.06 12.23
CA THR A 59 2.28 18.43 12.21
C THR A 59 3.31 18.60 11.09
N ASP A 60 3.65 19.83 10.69
CA ASP A 60 4.58 20.09 9.58
C ASP A 60 5.98 19.48 9.75
N LEU A 61 6.36 19.21 11.00
CA LEU A 61 7.64 18.60 11.39
C LEU A 61 7.63 17.08 11.26
N GLN A 62 6.47 16.45 11.24
CA GLN A 62 6.34 15.00 11.15
C GLN A 62 6.35 14.55 9.70
N ARG A 63 6.92 13.37 9.48
CA ARG A 63 7.06 12.76 8.16
C ARG A 63 6.29 11.45 8.14
N VAL A 64 5.81 11.08 6.95
CA VAL A 64 5.03 9.86 6.72
C VAL A 64 5.74 8.61 7.24
N GLU A 65 7.08 8.60 7.16
CA GLU A 65 7.95 7.55 7.68
C GLU A 65 7.83 7.35 9.21
N ASN A 66 7.30 8.32 9.95
CA ASN A 66 7.04 8.23 11.38
C ASN A 66 5.90 7.25 11.71
N TYR A 67 4.99 6.99 10.75
CA TYR A 67 3.94 5.99 10.94
C TYR A 67 4.43 4.54 10.85
N ALA A 68 5.71 4.28 10.56
CA ALA A 68 6.18 2.92 10.33
C ALA A 68 5.82 1.96 11.48
N GLU A 69 6.03 2.35 12.73
CA GLU A 69 5.70 1.51 13.89
C GLU A 69 4.18 1.34 14.06
N THR A 70 3.42 2.40 13.84
CA THR A 70 1.95 2.35 13.87
C THR A 70 1.39 1.41 12.80
N LEU A 71 1.91 1.51 11.58
CA LEU A 71 1.50 0.68 10.45
C LEU A 71 1.96 -0.76 10.63
N ALA A 72 3.18 -0.99 11.13
CA ALA A 72 3.65 -2.33 11.44
C ALA A 72 2.78 -2.99 12.53
N SER A 73 2.44 -2.25 13.59
CA SER A 73 1.53 -2.76 14.62
C SER A 73 0.11 -3.01 14.10
N LEU A 74 -0.38 -2.18 13.17
CA LEU A 74 -1.69 -2.34 12.55
C LEU A 74 -1.75 -3.57 11.64
N LEU A 75 -0.71 -3.76 10.83
CA LEU A 75 -0.62 -4.86 9.87
C LEU A 75 -0.28 -6.18 10.57
N GLY A 76 0.53 -6.15 11.64
CA GLY A 76 0.88 -7.31 12.45
C GLY A 76 1.34 -8.50 11.61
N ASP A 77 0.95 -9.71 12.04
CA ASP A 77 1.21 -10.96 11.31
C ASP A 77 0.15 -11.26 10.24
N ASN A 78 -0.64 -10.27 9.82
CA ASN A 78 -1.68 -10.52 8.83
C ASN A 78 -1.05 -10.85 7.46
N ASN A 79 -1.44 -12.00 6.90
CA ASN A 79 -1.05 -12.36 5.55
C ASN A 79 -1.89 -11.60 4.51
N GLY A 80 -1.26 -10.75 3.71
CA GLY A 80 -1.93 -9.97 2.68
C GLY A 80 -0.99 -9.04 1.92
N LEU A 81 -1.55 -7.99 1.32
CA LEU A 81 -0.83 -7.08 0.44
C LEU A 81 -1.03 -5.63 0.88
N LEU A 82 0.05 -4.88 1.02
CA LEU A 82 0.03 -3.43 1.18
C LEU A 82 0.42 -2.77 -0.15
N LEU A 83 -0.50 -2.02 -0.74
CA LEU A 83 -0.26 -1.19 -1.92
C LEU A 83 0.03 0.24 -1.49
N MET A 84 1.17 0.77 -1.94
CA MET A 84 1.61 2.13 -1.67
C MET A 84 1.88 2.89 -2.96
N ALA A 85 1.61 4.20 -2.95
CA ALA A 85 2.06 5.05 -4.06
C ALA A 85 3.59 5.03 -4.14
N ALA A 86 4.16 5.00 -5.34
CA ALA A 86 5.61 5.00 -5.54
C ALA A 86 6.26 6.39 -5.37
N THR A 87 5.86 7.15 -4.34
CA THR A 87 6.49 8.43 -3.99
C THR A 87 7.77 8.21 -3.19
N ARG A 88 8.67 9.20 -3.15
CA ARG A 88 9.93 9.09 -2.39
C ARG A 88 9.70 8.72 -0.92
N ARG A 89 8.66 9.28 -0.30
CA ARG A 89 8.31 9.05 1.11
C ARG A 89 7.73 7.67 1.34
N CYS A 90 6.79 7.25 0.49
CA CYS A 90 6.21 5.92 0.57
C CYS A 90 7.24 4.82 0.31
N LYS A 91 8.22 5.02 -0.58
CA LYS A 91 9.33 4.05 -0.76
C LYS A 91 10.19 3.91 0.49
N ALA A 92 10.52 5.04 1.14
CA ALA A 92 11.27 5.03 2.39
C ALA A 92 10.49 4.35 3.53
N LEU A 93 9.20 4.65 3.66
CA LEU A 93 8.31 3.99 4.62
C LEU A 93 8.18 2.49 4.31
N GLY A 94 7.94 2.10 3.07
CA GLY A 94 7.80 0.71 2.65
C GLY A 94 9.06 -0.12 2.92
N ALA A 95 10.25 0.45 2.71
CA ALA A 95 11.52 -0.20 3.04
C ALA A 95 11.70 -0.41 4.56
N ARG A 96 11.22 0.54 5.39
CA ARG A 96 11.23 0.36 6.85
C ARG A 96 10.22 -0.71 7.29
N LEU A 97 9.03 -0.72 6.69
CA LEU A 97 7.98 -1.70 6.96
C LEU A 97 8.40 -3.12 6.55
N SER A 98 9.08 -3.28 5.42
CA SER A 98 9.52 -4.60 4.95
C SER A 98 10.45 -5.27 5.96
N ILE A 99 11.32 -4.50 6.61
CA ILE A 99 12.19 -4.99 7.67
C ILE A 99 11.37 -5.29 8.94
N GLN A 100 10.51 -4.37 9.37
CA GLN A 100 9.73 -4.52 10.62
C GLN A 100 8.74 -5.69 10.57
N LEU A 101 8.16 -5.96 9.40
CA LEU A 101 7.17 -7.02 9.18
C LEU A 101 7.78 -8.31 8.62
N ASN A 102 9.11 -8.35 8.41
CA ASN A 102 9.78 -9.42 7.68
C ASN A 102 9.07 -9.77 6.35
N ALA A 103 8.64 -8.74 5.63
CA ALA A 103 7.82 -8.83 4.44
C ALA A 103 8.63 -8.55 3.17
N VAL A 104 8.24 -9.20 2.07
CA VAL A 104 8.81 -8.91 0.75
C VAL A 104 8.28 -7.57 0.26
N MET A 105 9.16 -6.76 -0.32
CA MET A 105 8.81 -5.45 -0.87
C MET A 105 9.40 -5.27 -2.25
N VAL A 106 8.56 -4.84 -3.19
CA VAL A 106 8.93 -4.49 -4.56
C VAL A 106 8.61 -3.01 -4.76
N ASN A 107 9.64 -2.20 -4.96
CA ASN A 107 9.46 -0.80 -5.34
C ASN A 107 8.97 -0.69 -6.78
N ASP A 108 8.24 0.40 -7.10
CA ASP A 108 7.91 0.80 -8.47
C ASP A 108 7.32 -0.34 -9.34
N ALA A 109 6.51 -1.19 -8.72
CA ALA A 109 5.84 -2.27 -9.43
C ALA A 109 4.99 -1.74 -10.58
N THR A 110 5.20 -2.28 -11.77
CA THR A 110 4.46 -1.95 -13.00
C THR A 110 3.29 -2.87 -13.25
N SER A 111 3.35 -4.09 -12.73
CA SER A 111 2.24 -5.04 -12.74
C SER A 111 2.30 -5.95 -11.52
N ILE A 112 1.14 -6.51 -11.17
CA ILE A 112 0.99 -7.50 -10.10
C ILE A 112 0.10 -8.60 -10.69
N GLU A 113 0.43 -9.85 -10.43
CA GLU A 113 -0.33 -11.01 -10.89
C GLU A 113 -0.37 -12.05 -9.77
N LEU A 114 -1.50 -12.75 -9.62
CA LEU A 114 -1.60 -13.87 -8.71
C LEU A 114 -1.51 -15.18 -9.50
N ILE A 115 -0.35 -15.84 -9.42
CA ILE A 115 -0.04 -17.06 -10.17
C ILE A 115 0.00 -18.22 -9.19
N ASN A 116 -0.93 -19.18 -9.33
CA ASN A 116 -1.03 -20.36 -8.47
C ASN A 116 -1.09 -20.06 -6.95
N GLY A 117 -1.67 -18.92 -6.57
CA GLY A 117 -1.75 -18.47 -5.18
C GLY A 117 -0.54 -17.70 -4.67
N THR A 118 0.50 -17.54 -5.49
CA THR A 118 1.66 -16.70 -5.20
C THR A 118 1.51 -15.34 -5.88
N LEU A 119 1.78 -14.26 -5.14
CA LEU A 119 1.78 -12.92 -5.70
C LEU A 119 3.12 -12.66 -6.39
N CYS A 120 3.08 -12.34 -7.68
CA CYS A 120 4.23 -11.95 -8.47
C CYS A 120 4.07 -10.47 -8.83
N ALA A 121 5.12 -9.68 -8.65
CA ALA A 121 5.13 -8.27 -9.01
C ALA A 121 6.28 -8.03 -9.99
N GLU A 122 6.00 -7.32 -11.08
CA GLU A 122 7.01 -6.94 -12.05
C GLU A 122 7.46 -5.50 -11.80
N HIS A 123 8.75 -5.22 -11.90
CA HIS A 123 9.28 -3.86 -11.90
C HIS A 123 10.40 -3.70 -12.94
N ARG A 124 10.43 -2.52 -13.56
CA ARG A 124 11.48 -2.03 -14.46
C ARG A 124 12.86 -1.97 -13.80
N MET A 125 13.87 -2.50 -14.49
CA MET A 125 15.28 -2.42 -14.12
C MET A 125 16.08 -1.69 -15.19
N TYR A 126 17.29 -1.24 -14.85
CA TYR A 126 18.22 -0.56 -15.76
C TYR A 126 17.58 0.60 -16.53
N GLY A 127 16.80 1.44 -15.84
CA GLY A 127 16.11 2.58 -16.47
C GLY A 127 14.95 2.18 -17.42
N GLY A 128 14.43 0.96 -17.30
CA GLY A 128 13.33 0.46 -18.13
C GLY A 128 13.76 -0.42 -19.31
N LEU A 129 15.04 -0.79 -19.39
CA LEU A 129 15.56 -1.68 -20.42
C LEU A 129 15.30 -3.17 -20.12
N ALA A 130 14.96 -3.50 -18.87
CA ALA A 130 14.59 -4.86 -18.47
C ALA A 130 13.43 -4.82 -17.46
N PHE A 131 12.79 -5.97 -17.28
CA PHE A 131 11.75 -6.20 -16.29
C PHE A 131 12.17 -7.36 -15.40
N GLY A 132 12.15 -7.16 -14.09
CA GLY A 132 12.33 -8.24 -13.11
C GLY A 132 10.98 -8.65 -12.54
N LYS A 133 10.78 -9.95 -12.32
CA LYS A 133 9.61 -10.58 -11.70
C LYS A 133 10.00 -11.33 -10.45
#